data_AF-A0A7C5QY98-F1
#
_entry.id   AF-A0A7C5QY98-F1
#
_cell.length_a   1.000
_cell.length_b   1.000
_cell.length_c   1.000
_cell.angle_alpha   90.00
_cell.angle_beta   90.00
_cell.angle_gamma   90.00
#
_symmetry.space_group_name_H-M   'P 1'
#
loop_
_entity.id
_entity.type
_entity.pdbx_description
1 polymer ?
#
loop_
_entity_poly.entity_id
_entity_poly.type
_entity_poly.pdbx_seq_one_letter_code
_entity_poly.pdbx_strand_id
1 'polypeptide(L)'
;MIVNRIDLSDTSFDAERSLHKARVTLNVTDPNGTEIELCYSCHTAQPADCPSTLVLYGLVKHAFDQARLLPVFRKSKERVNFDLGRAVIRAA
;
A
#
# COMPACT_ATOMS: atom_id res chain seq x y z
N MET A 1 -11.47 10.76 2.44
CA MET A 1 -10.87 9.61 3.13
C MET A 1 -9.39 9.89 3.32
N ILE A 2 -8.83 9.64 4.50
CA ILE A 2 -7.43 9.95 4.84
C ILE A 2 -6.71 8.63 5.13
N VAL A 3 -5.50 8.44 4.62
CA VAL A 3 -4.67 7.28 4.95
C VAL A 3 -3.70 7.70 6.04
N ASN A 4 -3.85 7.12 7.22
CA ASN A 4 -3.11 7.52 8.42
C ASN A 4 -1.81 6.74 8.58
N ARG A 5 -1.83 5.47 8.19
CA ARG A 5 -0.70 4.56 8.36
C ARG A 5 -0.68 3.50 7.27
N ILE A 6 0.52 3.13 6.87
CA ILE A 6 0.80 2.06 5.92
C ILE A 6 1.82 1.14 6.57
N ASP A 7 1.45 -0.12 6.77
CA ASP A 7 2.35 -1.15 7.27
C ASP A 7 2.58 -2.20 6.18
N LEU A 8 3.78 -2.75 6.14
CA LEU A 8 4.15 -3.84 5.25
C LEU A 8 4.66 -5.00 6.08
N SER A 9 4.14 -6.20 5.80
CA SER A 9 4.59 -7.44 6.44
C SER A 9 4.74 -8.55 5.40
N ASP A 10 5.29 -9.69 5.81
CA ASP A 10 5.37 -10.90 4.99
C ASP A 10 6.08 -10.65 3.64
N THR A 11 7.11 -9.79 3.64
CA THR A 11 7.86 -9.44 2.43
C THR A 11 8.66 -10.64 1.94
N SER A 12 8.53 -10.98 0.66
CA SER A 12 9.25 -12.10 0.05
C SER A 12 9.51 -11.84 -1.44
N PHE A 13 10.50 -12.53 -2.00
CA PHE A 13 10.78 -12.52 -3.43
C PHE A 13 10.44 -13.89 -4.04
N ASP A 14 9.68 -13.87 -5.13
CA ASP A 14 9.33 -15.04 -5.93
C ASP A 14 10.26 -15.08 -7.15
N ALA A 15 11.26 -15.97 -7.10
CA ALA A 15 12.28 -16.07 -8.13
C ALA A 15 11.75 -16.64 -9.45
N GLU A 16 10.77 -17.54 -9.41
CA GLU A 16 10.16 -18.11 -10.62
C GLU A 16 9.44 -17.05 -11.45
N ARG A 17 8.81 -16.09 -10.76
CA ARG A 17 8.02 -15.02 -11.38
C ARG A 17 8.73 -13.68 -11.42
N SER A 18 9.95 -13.60 -10.87
CA SER A 18 10.72 -12.35 -10.73
C SER A 18 9.90 -11.20 -10.16
N LEU A 19 9.26 -11.44 -9.01
CA LEU A 19 8.40 -10.44 -8.38
C LEU A 19 8.56 -10.41 -6.86
N HIS A 20 8.41 -9.22 -6.29
CA HIS A 20 8.36 -9.02 -4.83
C HIS A 20 6.92 -9.07 -4.38
N LYS A 21 6.65 -9.72 -3.24
CA LYS A 21 5.34 -9.82 -2.59
C LYS A 21 5.42 -9.22 -1.20
N ALA A 22 4.31 -8.64 -0.75
CA ALA A 22 4.13 -8.25 0.64
C ALA A 22 2.65 -8.19 0.98
N ARG A 23 2.31 -8.36 2.25
CA ARG A 23 1.04 -7.90 2.79
C ARG A 23 1.17 -6.40 3.09
N VAL A 24 0.26 -5.60 2.56
CA VAL A 24 0.18 -4.16 2.80
C VAL A 24 -1.11 -3.86 3.56
N THR A 25 -0.98 -3.24 4.72
CA THR A 25 -2.09 -2.82 5.56
C THR A 25 -2.21 -1.30 5.50
N LEU A 26 -3.37 -0.79 5.06
CA LEU A 26 -3.71 0.62 5.07
C LEU A 26 -4.69 0.90 6.20
N ASN A 27 -4.31 1.74 7.15
CA ASN A 27 -5.24 2.29 8.12
C ASN A 27 -5.78 3.61 7.60
N VAL A 28 -7.09 3.69 7.47
CA VAL A 28 -7.76 4.81 6.80
C VAL A 28 -8.90 5.36 7.65
N THR A 29 -9.06 6.68 7.65
CA THR A 29 -10.22 7.34 8.26
C THR A 29 -11.20 7.75 7.17
N ASP A 30 -12.43 7.28 7.29
CA ASP A 30 -13.53 7.66 6.42
C ASP A 30 -13.98 9.12 6.67
N PRO A 31 -14.81 9.71 5.79
CA PRO A 31 -15.29 11.08 5.99
C PRO A 31 -16.11 11.30 7.28
N ASN A 32 -16.61 10.23 7.91
CA ASN A 32 -17.36 10.28 9.17
C ASN A 32 -16.45 10.16 10.39
N GLY A 33 -15.13 10.03 10.22
CA GLY A 33 -14.17 9.84 11.31
C GLY A 33 -13.97 8.38 11.73
N THR A 34 -14.55 7.41 11.01
CA THR A 34 -14.42 5.98 11.30
C THR A 34 -13.08 5.47 10.79
N GLU A 35 -12.31 4.82 11.66
CA GLU A 35 -11.09 4.11 11.27
C GLU A 35 -11.42 2.74 10.65
N ILE A 36 -10.78 2.44 9.53
CA ILE A 36 -10.95 1.21 8.75
C ILE A 36 -9.55 0.68 8.44
N GLU A 37 -9.34 -0.60 8.72
CA GLU A 37 -8.13 -1.32 8.31
C GLU A 37 -8.39 -2.07 7.00
N LEU A 38 -7.51 -1.87 6.01
CA LEU A 38 -7.59 -2.50 4.71
C LEU A 38 -6.32 -3.33 4.46
N CYS A 39 -6.46 -4.64 4.37
CA CYS A 39 -5.35 -5.57 4.19
C CYS A 39 -5.31 -6.11 2.76
N TYR A 40 -4.15 -5.98 2.12
CA TYR A 40 -3.95 -6.34 0.72
C TYR A 40 -2.76 -7.28 0.55
N SER A 41 -2.93 -8.30 -0.28
CA SER A 41 -1.80 -9.08 -0.80
C SER A 41 -1.28 -8.38 -2.06
N CYS A 42 -0.12 -7.74 -1.94
CA CYS A 42 0.46 -6.93 -3.01
C CYS A 42 1.68 -7.58 -3.65
N HIS A 43 1.94 -7.20 -4.89
CA HIS A 43 3.12 -7.62 -5.61
C HIS A 43 3.63 -6.52 -6.55
N THR A 44 4.91 -6.58 -6.90
CA THR A 44 5.51 -5.74 -7.93
C THR A 44 6.54 -6.53 -8.73
N ALA A 45 6.49 -6.41 -10.05
CA ALA A 45 7.45 -7.03 -10.96
C ALA A 45 8.70 -6.16 -11.01
N GLN A 46 9.66 -6.49 -10.16
CA GLN A 46 10.98 -5.85 -10.07
C GLN A 46 12.01 -6.95 -9.88
N PRO A 47 13.24 -6.80 -10.44
CA PRO A 47 14.28 -7.80 -10.27
C PRO A 47 14.73 -7.90 -8.79
N ALA A 48 15.43 -8.98 -8.46
CA ALA A 48 15.86 -9.28 -7.09
C ALA A 48 16.79 -8.22 -6.50
N ASP A 49 17.61 -7.59 -7.35
CA ASP A 49 18.57 -6.54 -7.02
C ASP A 49 17.99 -5.12 -7.06
N CYS A 50 16.68 -4.99 -7.32
CA CYS A 50 16.02 -3.71 -7.35
C CYS A 50 16.13 -2.99 -5.99
N PRO A 51 16.45 -1.68 -5.96
CA PRO A 51 16.46 -0.90 -4.74
C PRO A 51 15.15 -1.05 -3.96
N SER A 52 15.28 -1.29 -2.65
CA SER A 52 14.13 -1.53 -1.77
C SER A 52 13.11 -0.40 -1.81
N THR A 53 13.53 0.84 -2.03
CA THR A 53 12.64 2.01 -2.21
C THR A 53 11.70 1.87 -3.41
N LEU A 54 12.19 1.33 -4.54
CA LEU A 54 11.36 1.10 -5.73
C LEU A 54 10.43 -0.09 -5.54
N VAL A 55 10.89 -1.14 -4.86
CA VAL A 55 10.06 -2.29 -4.48
C VAL A 55 8.90 -1.83 -3.58
N LEU A 56 9.22 -1.06 -2.53
CA LEU A 56 8.24 -0.49 -1.61
C LEU A 56 7.23 0.40 -2.34
N TYR A 57 7.71 1.30 -3.22
CA TYR A 57 6.83 2.12 -4.05
C TYR A 57 5.86 1.27 -4.87
N GLY A 58 6.36 0.22 -5.53
CA GLY A 58 5.54 -0.69 -6.33
C GLY A 58 4.47 -1.42 -5.51
N LEU A 59 4.83 -1.95 -4.34
CA LEU A 59 3.92 -2.64 -3.44
C LEU A 59 2.81 -1.70 -2.91
N VAL A 60 3.19 -0.52 -2.46
CA VAL A 60 2.26 0.49 -1.95
C VAL A 60 1.34 1.01 -3.07
N LYS A 61 1.88 1.24 -4.27
CA LYS A 61 1.09 1.61 -5.44
C LYS A 61 0.04 0.54 -5.76
N HIS A 62 0.42 -0.73 -5.74
CA HIS A 62 -0.50 -1.83 -6.01
C HIS A 62 -1.62 -1.91 -4.95
N ALA A 63 -1.31 -1.68 -3.67
CA ALA A 63 -2.32 -1.58 -2.61
C ALA A 63 -3.33 -0.46 -2.90
N PHE A 64 -2.87 0.72 -3.34
CA PHE A 64 -3.76 1.82 -3.71
C PHE A 64 -4.59 1.55 -4.95
N ASP A 65 -4.02 0.90 -5.96
CA ASP A 65 -4.77 0.49 -7.14
C ASP A 65 -5.89 -0.49 -6.77
N GLN A 66 -5.65 -1.41 -5.83
CA GLN A 66 -6.69 -2.28 -5.26
C GLN A 66 -7.72 -1.49 -4.44
N ALA A 67 -7.28 -0.56 -3.60
CA ALA A 67 -8.17 0.27 -2.77
C ALA A 67 -9.12 1.13 -3.61
N ARG A 68 -8.66 1.66 -4.75
CA ARG A 68 -9.48 2.42 -5.72
C ARG A 68 -10.64 1.64 -6.31
N LEU A 69 -10.60 0.31 -6.27
CA LEU A 69 -11.72 -0.52 -6.74
C LEU A 69 -12.88 -0.54 -5.75
N LEU A 70 -12.65 -0.16 -4.47
CA LEU A 70 -13.69 -0.16 -3.45
C LEU A 70 -14.69 1.00 -3.68
N PRO A 71 -16.01 0.76 -3.50
CA PRO A 71 -17.04 1.78 -3.71
C PRO A 71 -16.85 3.05 -2.87
N VAL A 72 -16.27 2.91 -1.67
CA VAL A 72 -15.95 4.03 -0.76
C VAL A 72 -14.93 4.98 -1.36
N PHE A 73 -13.95 4.48 -2.13
CA PHE A 73 -12.94 5.32 -2.79
C PHE A 73 -13.43 5.94 -4.10
N ARG A 74 -14.42 5.32 -4.77
CA ARG A 74 -14.97 5.85 -6.02
C ARG A 74 -15.79 7.13 -5.85
N LYS A 75 -16.36 7.37 -4.66
CA LYS A 75 -17.29 8.49 -4.44
C LYS A 75 -16.61 9.85 -4.20
N SER A 76 -15.32 9.90 -3.83
CA SER A 76 -14.64 11.17 -3.64
C SER A 76 -13.76 11.52 -4.85
N LYS A 77 -14.16 12.53 -5.63
CA LYS A 77 -13.26 13.29 -6.53
C LYS A 77 -12.18 14.09 -5.74
N GLU A 78 -12.00 13.80 -4.46
CA GLU A 78 -11.04 14.49 -3.60
C GLU A 78 -9.65 13.89 -3.79
N ARG A 79 -8.69 14.78 -4.06
CA ARG A 79 -7.28 14.44 -4.13
C ARG A 79 -6.86 13.82 -2.79
N VAL A 80 -6.49 12.55 -2.81
CA VAL A 80 -5.84 11.92 -1.66
C VAL A 80 -4.42 12.46 -1.60
N ASN A 81 -4.19 13.45 -0.74
CA ASN A 81 -2.86 13.99 -0.47
C ASN A 81 -2.12 13.02 0.46
N PHE A 82 -0.96 12.54 0.01
CA PHE A 82 -0.09 11.66 0.78
C PHE A 82 1.15 12.42 1.20
N ASP A 83 1.38 12.51 2.50
CA ASP A 83 2.64 12.95 3.06
C ASP A 83 3.49 11.73 3.39
N LEU A 84 4.35 11.36 2.44
CA LEU A 84 5.32 10.26 2.61
C LEU A 84 6.34 10.55 3.73
N GLY A 85 6.47 11.80 4.18
CA GLY A 85 7.35 12.17 5.30
C GLY A 85 6.83 11.78 6.68
N ARG A 86 5.51 11.48 6.80
CA ARG A 86 4.89 11.04 8.05
C ARG A 86 4.56 9.55 8.10
N ALA A 87 4.69 8.84 6.99
CA ALA A 87 4.47 7.40 6.95
C ALA A 87 5.57 6.70 7.76
N VAL A 88 5.23 6.20 8.95
CA VAL A 88 6.14 5.40 9.77
C VAL A 88 6.19 4.00 9.18
N ILE A 89 7.20 3.74 8.34
CA ILE A 89 7.47 2.42 7.78
C ILE A 89 8.16 1.58 8.87
N ARG A 90 7.43 0.64 9.46
CA ARG A 90 8.01 -0.37 10.35
C ARG A 90 8.22 -1.65 9.55
N ALA A 91 9.47 -1.99 9.30
CA ALA A 91 9.86 -3.33 8.87
C ALA A 91 10.11 -4.16 10.13
N ALA A 92 9.41 -5.28 10.28
CA ALA A 92 9.67 -6.29 11.29
C ALA A 92 10.50 -7.43 10.67
#